data_AF-A0A2T2NMQ9-F1
#
_entry.id   AF-A0A2T2NMQ9-F1
#
_cell.length_a   1.000
_cell.length_b   1.000
_cell.length_c   1.000
_cell.angle_alpha   90.00
_cell.angle_beta   90.00
_cell.angle_gamma   90.00
#
_symmetry.space_group_name_H-M   'P 1'
#
loop_
_entity.id
_entity.type
_entity.pdbx_description
1 polymer ?
#
loop_
_entity_poly.entity_id
_entity_poly.type
_entity_poly.pdbx_seq_one_letter_code
_entity_poly.pdbx_strand_id
1 'polypeptide(L)'
;MVHKVLFWGGLGLGVRLWQLGIEMRPLFNKESLWVYPVYASIGGSFGYWLMGVEQRQYKMLADRRDALLEKRARRKEREEAAAAEA
;
A
#
# COMPACT_ATOMS: atom_id res chain seq x y z
N MET A 1 -2.18 9.47 -0.14
CA MET A 1 -0.74 9.23 0.10
C MET A 1 -0.34 9.65 1.51
N VAL A 2 -0.54 10.93 1.86
CA VAL A 2 -0.26 11.45 3.22
C VAL A 2 -1.02 10.68 4.30
N HIS A 3 -2.29 10.34 4.09
CA HIS A 3 -3.07 9.56 5.07
C HIS A 3 -2.48 8.16 5.38
N LYS A 4 -1.88 7.47 4.39
CA LYS A 4 -1.26 6.16 4.62
C LYS A 4 0.04 6.32 5.42
N VAL A 5 0.88 7.29 5.07
CA VAL A 5 2.13 7.55 5.80
C VAL A 5 1.86 8.02 7.23
N LEU A 6 0.85 8.89 7.42
CA LEU A 6 0.42 9.30 8.76
C LEU A 6 -0.16 8.15 9.57
N PHE A 7 -0.96 7.28 8.94
CA PHE A 7 -1.49 6.08 9.59
C PHE A 7 -0.36 5.14 10.05
N TRP A 8 0.58 4.82 9.15
CA TRP A 8 1.69 3.93 9.46
C TRP A 8 2.71 4.55 10.43
N GLY A 9 2.93 5.86 10.38
CA GLY A 9 3.71 6.59 11.38
C GLY A 9 3.03 6.62 12.74
N GLY A 10 1.72 6.88 12.77
CA GLY A 10 0.88 6.78 13.98
C GLY A 10 0.85 5.37 14.57
N LEU A 11 0.84 4.34 13.71
CA LEU A 11 0.95 2.94 14.13
C LEU A 11 2.30 2.67 14.78
N GLY A 12 3.40 3.20 14.23
CA GLY A 12 4.72 3.12 14.86
C GLY A 12 4.73 3.70 16.28
N LEU A 13 4.11 4.87 16.48
CA LEU A 13 3.91 5.45 17.81
C LEU A 13 3.04 4.55 18.70
N GLY A 14 1.95 3.99 18.15
CA GLY A 14 1.09 3.04 18.84
C GLY A 14 1.85 1.80 19.31
N VAL A 15 2.74 1.26 18.49
CA VAL A 15 3.62 0.13 18.85
C VAL A 15 4.56 0.50 19.98
N ARG A 16 5.12 1.72 19.99
CA ARG A 16 5.95 2.20 21.11
C ARG A 16 5.16 2.28 22.41
N LEU A 17 3.93 2.80 22.35
CA LEU A 17 3.04 2.87 23.52
C LEU A 17 2.66 1.46 24.01
N TRP A 18 2.39 0.54 23.09
CA TRP A 18 2.12 -0.87 23.40
C TRP A 18 3.32 -1.54 24.09
N GLN A 19 4.53 -1.34 23.55
CA GLN A 19 5.76 -1.84 24.16
C GLN A 19 5.91 -1.36 25.61
N LEU A 20 5.75 -0.06 25.84
CA LEU A 20 5.85 0.52 27.19
C LEU A 20 4.76 0.02 28.13
N GLY A 21 3.57 -0.24 27.61
CA GLY A 21 2.48 -0.89 28.34
C GLY A 21 2.84 -2.31 28.80
N ILE A 22 3.50 -3.11 27.95
CA ILE A 22 4.01 -4.43 28.33
C ILE A 22 5.13 -4.31 29.37
N GLU A 23 6.07 -3.39 29.17
CA GLU A 23 7.20 -3.18 30.08
C GLU A 23 6.79 -2.49 31.40
N MET A 24 5.52 -2.09 31.57
CA MET A 24 5.02 -1.32 32.72
C MET A 24 5.85 -0.05 32.99
N ARG A 25 6.48 0.52 31.95
CA ARG A 25 7.30 1.73 32.07
C ARG A 25 6.47 2.98 31.82
N PRO A 26 6.79 4.10 32.49
CA PRO A 26 6.08 5.35 32.28
C PRO A 26 6.17 5.79 30.81
N LEU A 27 5.01 6.14 30.23
CA LEU A 27 4.88 6.49 28.81
C LEU A 27 5.71 7.73 28.45
N PHE A 28 5.76 8.72 29.35
CA PHE A 28 6.43 9.99 29.11
C PHE A 28 7.64 10.16 30.02
N ASN A 29 8.79 9.61 29.59
CA ASN A 29 10.10 9.92 30.17
C ASN A 29 10.83 10.92 29.28
N LYS A 30 11.34 12.03 29.85
CA LYS A 30 12.02 13.11 29.12
C LYS A 30 13.22 12.61 28.30
N GLU A 31 13.95 11.61 28.81
CA GLU A 31 15.08 10.99 28.10
C GLU A 31 14.66 10.12 26.91
N SER A 32 13.42 9.61 26.91
CA SER A 32 12.91 8.69 25.90
C SER A 32 12.00 9.37 24.86
N LEU A 33 11.78 10.69 24.95
CA LEU A 33 10.86 11.41 24.05
C LEU A 33 11.32 11.37 22.58
N TRP A 34 12.63 11.29 22.33
CA TRP A 34 13.19 11.17 20.97
C TRP A 34 12.91 9.81 20.32
N VAL A 35 12.55 8.78 21.09
CA VAL A 35 12.23 7.45 20.57
C VAL A 35 10.91 7.47 19.80
N TYR A 36 9.97 8.34 20.18
CA TYR A 36 8.69 8.49 19.48
C TYR A 36 8.86 8.89 18.01
N PRO A 37 9.59 9.96 17.63
CA PRO A 37 9.81 10.27 16.23
C PRO A 37 10.60 9.17 15.49
N VAL A 38 11.44 8.37 16.16
CA VAL A 38 12.09 7.20 15.53
C VAL A 38 11.09 6.10 15.20
N TYR A 39 10.19 5.76 16.12
CA TYR A 39 9.15 4.78 15.84
C TYR A 39 8.18 5.28 14.76
N ALA A 40 7.86 6.57 14.79
CA ALA A 40 7.05 7.21 13.75
C ALA A 40 7.74 7.18 12.37
N SER A 41 9.06 7.41 12.32
CA SER A 41 9.80 7.39 11.06
C SER A 41 9.96 5.97 10.52
N ILE A 42 10.21 4.98 11.37
CA ILE A 42 10.23 3.55 10.98
C ILE A 42 8.86 3.13 10.45
N GLY A 43 7.78 3.41 11.20
CA GLY A 43 6.42 3.11 10.77
C GLY A 43 6.06 3.80 9.45
N GLY A 44 6.34 5.11 9.34
CA GLY A 44 6.09 5.89 8.14
C GLY A 44 6.87 5.38 6.92
N SER A 45 8.16 5.01 7.10
CA SER A 45 9.00 4.44 6.05
C SER A 45 8.48 3.07 5.59
N PHE A 46 8.04 2.23 6.54
CA PHE A 46 7.41 0.95 6.23
C PHE A 46 6.11 1.14 5.44
N GLY A 47 5.26 2.08 5.85
CA GLY A 47 4.03 2.42 5.13
C GLY A 47 4.28 2.92 3.70
N TYR A 48 5.33 3.73 3.52
CA TYR A 48 5.75 4.20 2.20
C TYR A 48 6.23 3.04 1.30
N TRP A 49 7.02 2.12 1.85
CA TRP A 49 7.46 0.93 1.13
C TRP A 49 6.29 0.02 0.72
N LEU A 50 5.35 -0.23 1.64
CA LEU A 50 4.17 -1.06 1.38
C LEU A 50 3.29 -0.47 0.26
N MET A 51 3.15 0.85 0.22
CA MET A 51 2.46 1.54 -0.87
C MET A 51 3.11 1.26 -2.24
N GLY A 52 4.44 1.21 -2.30
CA GLY A 52 5.15 0.83 -3.52
C GLY A 52 4.88 -0.62 -3.95
N VAL A 53 4.72 -1.54 -3.00
CA VAL A 53 4.32 -2.93 -3.28
C VAL A 53 2.91 -2.99 -3.85
N GLU A 54 1.95 -2.31 -3.21
CA GLU A 54 0.56 -2.24 -3.62
C GLU A 54 0.42 -1.67 -5.05
N GLN A 55 1.14 -0.59 -5.36
CA GLN A 55 1.15 -0.01 -6.70
C GLN A 55 1.63 -0.99 -7.78
N ARG A 56 2.67 -1.78 -7.50
CA ARG A 56 3.16 -2.81 -8.43
C ARG A 56 2.10 -3.88 -8.69
N GLN A 57 1.39 -4.31 -7.64
CA GLN A 57 0.31 -5.29 -7.76
C GLN A 57 -0.83 -4.76 -8.61
N TYR A 58 -1.34 -3.56 -8.30
CA TYR A 58 -2.43 -2.96 -9.08
C TYR A 58 -2.07 -2.72 -10.53
N LYS A 59 -0.83 -2.29 -10.79
CA LYS A 59 -0.33 -2.13 -12.16
C LYS A 59 -0.37 -3.45 -12.92
N MET A 60 0.15 -4.53 -12.33
CA MET A 60 0.13 -5.85 -12.95
C MET A 60 -1.30 -6.35 -13.23
N LEU A 61 -2.23 -6.11 -12.31
CA LEU A 61 -3.66 -6.42 -12.49
C LEU A 61 -4.30 -5.61 -13.63
N ALA A 62 -4.00 -4.32 -13.70
CA ALA A 62 -4.48 -3.44 -14.78
C ALA A 62 -3.93 -3.88 -16.14
N ASP A 63 -2.62 -4.14 -16.24
CA ASP A 63 -1.98 -4.60 -17.48
C ASP A 63 -2.61 -5.91 -17.99
N ARG A 64 -2.90 -6.85 -17.08
CA ARG A 64 -3.58 -8.11 -17.43
C ARG A 64 -5.00 -7.89 -17.90
N ARG A 65 -5.75 -7.01 -17.24
CA ARG A 65 -7.13 -6.67 -17.63
C ARG A 65 -7.14 -6.10 -19.04
N ASP A 66 -6.25 -5.16 -19.33
CA ASP A 66 -6.22 -4.47 -20.61
C ASP A 66 -5.82 -5.42 -21.74
N ALA A 67 -4.84 -6.31 -21.51
CA ALA A 67 -4.50 -7.36 -22.47
C ALA A 67 -5.68 -8.32 -22.76
N LEU A 68 -6.51 -8.65 -21.76
CA LEU A 68 -7.70 -9.47 -21.96
C LEU A 68 -8.79 -8.74 -22.74
N LEU A 69 -8.99 -7.46 -22.47
CA LEU A 69 -9.96 -6.63 -23.17
C LEU A 69 -9.57 -6.45 -24.64
N GLU A 70 -8.30 -6.21 -24.92
CA GLU A 70 -7.78 -6.11 -26.28
C GLU A 70 -7.97 -7.42 -27.06
N LYS A 71 -7.68 -8.57 -26.45
CA LYS A 71 -7.97 -9.88 -27.08
C LYS A 71 -9.44 -10.07 -27.39
N ARG A 72 -10.34 -9.63 -26.51
CA ARG A 72 -11.79 -9.69 -26.73
C ARG A 72 -12.25 -8.75 -27.84
N ALA A 73 -11.69 -7.54 -27.92
CA ALA A 73 -11.97 -6.59 -28.98
C ALA A 73 -11.57 -7.17 -30.35
N ARG A 74 -10.33 -7.67 -30.47
CA ARG A 74 -9.85 -8.33 -31.70
C ARG A 74 -10.68 -9.54 -32.10
N ARG A 75 -11.22 -10.29 -31.13
CA ARG A 75 -12.13 -11.42 -31.42
C ARG A 75 -13.47 -10.93 -31.98
N LYS A 76 -14.06 -9.89 -31.39
CA LYS A 76 -15.30 -9.29 -31.90
C LYS A 76 -15.13 -8.76 -33.32
N GLU A 77 -14.07 -8.03 -33.60
CA GLU A 77 -13.77 -7.51 -34.94
C GLU A 77 -13.69 -8.63 -36.00
N ARG A 78 -13.08 -9.78 -35.65
CA ARG A 78 -13.01 -10.95 -36.53
C ARG A 78 -14.37 -11.62 -36.73
N GLU A 79 -15.16 -11.74 -35.68
CA GLU A 79 -16.52 -12.32 -35.76
C GLU A 79 -17.45 -11.40 -36.57
N GLU A 80 -17.34 -10.08 -36.44
CA GLU A 80 -18.07 -9.10 -37.23
C GLU A 80 -17.65 -9.11 -38.71
N ALA A 81 -16.35 -9.19 -39.00
CA ALA A 81 -15.85 -9.33 -40.37
C ALA A 81 -16.32 -10.62 -41.04
N ALA A 82 -16.25 -11.76 -40.33
CA ALA A 82 -16.73 -13.04 -40.84
C ALA A 82 -18.26 -13.07 -41.05
N ALA A 83 -19.03 -12.35 -40.22
CA ALA A 83 -20.47 -12.20 -40.39
C ALA A 83 -20.85 -11.23 -41.52
N ALA A 84 -19.97 -10.30 -41.90
CA ALA A 84 -20.17 -9.40 -43.03
C ALA A 84 -19.78 -10.03 -44.39
N GLU A 85 -18.92 -11.06 -44.37
CA GLU A 85 -18.51 -11.82 -45.56
C GLU A 85 -19.43 -13.01 -45.90
N ALA A 86 -20.38 -13.36 -45.02
CA ALA A 86 -21.38 -14.43 -45.18
C ALA A 86 -22.75 -13.90 -45.60
#